data_AF-A0A2W4SPC7-F1
#
_entry.id   AF-A0A2W4SPC7-F1
#
_cell.length_a   1.000
_cell.length_b   1.000
_cell.length_c   1.000
_cell.angle_alpha   90.00
_cell.angle_beta   90.00
_cell.angle_gamma   90.00
#
_symmetry.space_group_name_H-M   'P 1'
#
loop_
_entity.id
_entity.type
_entity.pdbx_description
1 polymer ?
#
loop_
_entity_poly.entity_id
_entity_poly.type
_entity_poly.pdbx_seq_one_letter_code
_entity_poly.pdbx_strand_id
1 'polypeptide(L)'
;MGAAKSTKDEYIDKAKQQIEELKGDLESLQAKAAEATGDLKLKFEEHLPELQAKLKEGEAKLEEAIASADHLWDEIKDEAEEKWSGLQEGFKDSLTKVKSFFS
;
A
#
# COMPACT_ATOMS: atom_id res chain seq x y z
N MET A 1 17.14 27.26 7.56
CA MET A 1 17.08 25.97 6.87
C MET A 1 16.42 24.98 7.82
N GLY A 2 15.20 24.52 7.54
CA GLY A 2 14.47 23.64 8.46
C GLY A 2 13.15 23.07 7.95
N ALA A 3 12.75 23.34 6.70
CA ALA A 3 11.46 22.91 6.17
C ALA A 3 11.47 21.52 5.49
N ALA A 4 12.59 21.11 4.88
CA ALA A 4 12.67 19.87 4.10
C ALA A 4 12.53 18.58 4.94
N LYS A 5 13.00 18.62 6.19
CA LYS A 5 12.98 17.44 7.06
C LYS A 5 11.57 17.09 7.53
N SER A 6 10.79 18.10 7.94
CA SER A 6 9.42 17.89 8.42
C SER A 6 8.51 17.34 7.33
N THR A 7 8.57 17.88 6.10
CA THR A 7 7.73 17.41 5.00
C THR A 7 8.03 15.96 4.60
N LYS A 8 9.30 15.56 4.67
CA LYS A 8 9.73 14.18 4.44
C LYS A 8 9.25 13.24 5.54
N ASP A 9 9.51 13.57 6.81
CA ASP A 9 9.08 12.76 7.95
C ASP A 9 7.56 12.60 7.96
N GLU A 10 6.80 13.67 7.68
CA GLU A 10 5.33 13.63 7.57
C GLU A 10 4.85 12.69 6.47
N TYR A 11 5.48 12.73 5.28
CA TYR A 11 5.18 11.77 4.21
C TYR A 11 5.48 10.34 4.65
N ILE A 12 6.64 10.10 5.25
CA ILE A 12 7.07 8.77 5.70
C ILE A 12 6.09 8.21 6.74
N ASP A 13 5.71 8.98 7.75
CA ASP A 13 4.78 8.54 8.77
C ASP A 13 3.40 8.25 8.18
N LYS A 14 2.90 9.15 7.31
CA LYS A 14 1.61 8.97 6.63
C LYS A 14 1.61 7.72 5.74
N ALA A 15 2.67 7.49 4.97
CA ALA A 15 2.80 6.32 4.11
C ALA A 15 2.92 5.03 4.94
N LYS A 16 3.69 5.03 6.04
CA LYS A 16 3.78 3.91 6.98
C LYS A 16 2.41 3.51 7.53
N GLN A 17 1.68 4.48 8.07
CA GLN A 17 0.35 4.24 8.63
C GLN A 17 -0.58 3.59 7.60
N GLN A 18 -0.55 4.10 6.37
CA GLN A 18 -1.38 3.55 5.31
C GLN A 18 -0.93 2.16 4.89
N ILE A 19 0.36 1.88 4.79
CA ILE A 19 0.87 0.52 4.54
C ILE A 19 0.35 -0.44 5.61
N GLU A 20 0.40 -0.05 6.89
CA GLU A 20 -0.13 -0.86 7.99
C GLU A 20 -1.65 -1.07 7.88
N GLU A 21 -2.42 -0.04 7.52
CA GLU A 21 -3.85 -0.18 7.26
C GLU A 21 -4.14 -1.17 6.13
N LEU A 22 -3.43 -1.05 5.01
CA LEU A 22 -3.57 -1.95 3.86
C LEU A 22 -3.19 -3.39 4.20
N LYS A 23 -2.16 -3.60 5.04
CA LYS A 23 -1.79 -4.93 5.56
C LYS A 23 -2.90 -5.51 6.41
N GLY A 24 -3.45 -4.73 7.33
CA GLY A 24 -4.55 -5.16 8.18
C GLY A 24 -5.81 -5.54 7.39
N ASP A 25 -6.16 -4.76 6.36
CA ASP A 25 -7.26 -5.09 5.46
C ASP A 25 -7.00 -6.39 4.68
N LEU A 26 -5.77 -6.60 4.22
CA LEU A 26 -5.38 -7.84 3.53
C LEU A 26 -5.45 -9.05 4.47
N GLU A 27 -4.94 -8.93 5.69
CA GLU A 27 -5.00 -9.99 6.71
C GLU A 27 -6.46 -10.34 7.07
N SER A 28 -7.32 -9.34 7.19
CA SER A 28 -8.77 -9.52 7.41
C SER A 28 -9.42 -10.30 6.27
N LEU A 29 -9.08 -9.96 5.01
CA LEU A 29 -9.55 -10.72 3.85
C LEU A 29 -8.96 -12.13 3.79
N GLN A 30 -7.69 -12.32 4.15
CA GLN A 30 -7.08 -13.65 4.24
C GLN A 30 -7.82 -14.52 5.25
N ALA A 31 -8.19 -13.98 6.42
CA ALA A 31 -8.97 -14.69 7.42
C ALA A 31 -10.34 -15.10 6.86
N LYS A 32 -11.06 -14.18 6.21
CA LYS A 32 -12.34 -14.49 5.55
C LYS A 32 -12.20 -15.54 4.45
N ALA A 33 -11.14 -15.46 3.65
CA ALA A 33 -10.86 -16.42 2.59
C ALA A 33 -10.50 -17.81 3.13
N ALA A 34 -9.88 -17.88 4.32
CA ALA A 34 -9.59 -19.14 4.99
C ALA A 34 -10.85 -19.82 5.53
N GLU A 35 -11.85 -19.04 5.95
CA GLU A 35 -13.18 -19.56 6.33
C GLU A 35 -14.04 -19.90 5.10
N ALA A 36 -13.80 -19.23 3.97
CA ALA A 36 -14.47 -19.54 2.71
C ALA A 36 -13.96 -20.83 2.06
N THR A 37 -14.85 -21.53 1.37
CA THR A 37 -14.52 -22.79 0.69
C THR A 37 -14.84 -22.72 -0.80
N GLY A 38 -14.07 -23.47 -1.61
CA GLY A 38 -14.31 -23.62 -3.04
C GLY A 38 -13.90 -22.38 -3.84
N ASP A 39 -14.80 -21.92 -4.69
CA ASP A 39 -14.57 -20.88 -5.71
C ASP A 39 -14.14 -19.52 -5.13
N LEU A 40 -14.65 -19.18 -3.95
CA LEU A 40 -14.34 -17.91 -3.27
C LEU A 40 -12.89 -17.86 -2.76
N LYS A 41 -12.41 -18.97 -2.20
CA LYS A 41 -11.02 -19.09 -1.77
C LYS A 41 -10.08 -19.00 -2.97
N LEU A 42 -10.43 -19.67 -4.07
CA LEU A 42 -9.62 -19.70 -5.28
C LEU A 42 -9.49 -18.30 -5.90
N LYS A 43 -10.61 -17.56 -6.02
CA LYS A 43 -10.58 -16.15 -6.48
C LYS A 43 -9.72 -15.26 -5.58
N PHE A 44 -9.78 -15.46 -4.26
CA PHE A 44 -8.92 -14.72 -3.35
C PHE A 44 -7.44 -15.06 -3.56
N GLU A 45 -7.09 -16.34 -3.66
CA GLU A 45 -5.72 -16.79 -3.91
C GLU A 45 -5.18 -16.30 -5.26
N GLU A 46 -6.03 -16.14 -6.29
CA GLU A 46 -5.68 -15.55 -7.58
C GLU A 46 -5.36 -14.04 -7.47
N HIS A 47 -6.09 -13.29 -6.64
CA HIS A 47 -5.91 -11.84 -6.47
C HIS A 47 -4.92 -11.45 -5.36
N LEU A 48 -4.64 -12.36 -4.41
CA LEU A 48 -3.67 -12.18 -3.33
C LEU A 48 -2.28 -11.73 -3.82
N PRO A 49 -1.65 -12.35 -4.84
CA PRO A 49 -0.33 -11.93 -5.30
C PRO A 49 -0.33 -10.49 -5.84
N GLU A 50 -1.42 -10.03 -6.47
CA GLU A 50 -1.54 -8.65 -6.95
C GLU A 50 -1.59 -7.66 -5.77
N LEU A 51 -2.40 -7.97 -4.75
CA LEU A 51 -2.47 -7.16 -3.53
C LEU A 51 -1.12 -7.11 -2.80
N GLN A 52 -0.45 -8.25 -2.65
CA GLN A 52 0.87 -8.32 -2.03
C GLN A 52 1.95 -7.59 -2.84
N ALA A 53 1.89 -7.64 -4.17
CA ALA A 53 2.83 -6.93 -5.03
C ALA A 53 2.69 -5.42 -4.88
N LYS A 54 1.46 -4.90 -4.89
CA LYS A 54 1.18 -3.48 -4.65
C LYS A 54 1.68 -3.05 -3.27
N LEU A 55 1.45 -3.86 -2.24
CA LEU A 55 1.88 -3.54 -0.88
C LEU A 55 3.41 -3.48 -0.79
N LYS A 56 4.12 -4.46 -1.37
CA LYS A 56 5.59 -4.48 -1.45
C LYS A 56 6.17 -3.32 -2.25
N GLU A 57 5.55 -2.95 -3.37
CA GLU A 57 5.98 -1.79 -4.14
C GLU A 57 5.88 -0.52 -3.30
N GLY A 58 4.82 -0.41 -2.49
CA GLY A 58 4.62 0.69 -1.57
C GLY A 58 5.67 0.74 -0.46
N GLU A 59 5.99 -0.40 0.13
CA GLU A 59 7.06 -0.53 1.11
C GLU A 59 8.43 -0.14 0.53
N ALA A 60 8.75 -0.62 -0.67
CA ALA A 60 9.99 -0.27 -1.35
C ALA A 60 10.11 1.24 -1.61
N LYS A 61 9.04 1.87 -2.11
CA LYS A 61 8.96 3.33 -2.31
C LYS A 61 9.21 4.10 -1.01
N LEU A 62 8.61 3.64 0.08
CA LEU A 62 8.80 4.23 1.40
C LEU A 62 10.25 4.09 1.87
N GLU A 63 10.87 2.92 1.69
CA GLU A 63 12.28 2.71 2.03
C GLU A 63 13.21 3.60 1.20
N GLU A 64 12.94 3.75 -0.10
CA GLU A 64 13.67 4.67 -0.98
C GLU A 64 13.54 6.12 -0.49
N ALA A 65 12.32 6.54 -0.11
CA ALA A 65 12.09 7.87 0.47
C ALA A 65 12.91 8.05 1.75
N ILE A 66 12.88 7.08 2.67
CA ILE A 66 13.67 7.11 3.93
C ILE A 66 15.17 7.25 3.62
N ALA A 67 15.69 6.45 2.68
CA ALA A 67 17.11 6.44 2.32
C ALA A 67 17.59 7.68 1.56
N SER A 68 16.69 8.39 0.88
CA SER A 68 17.02 9.58 0.09
C SER A 68 17.48 10.75 0.95
N ALA A 69 18.46 11.53 0.50
CA ALA A 69 18.88 12.75 1.20
C ALA A 69 17.79 13.84 1.12
N ASP A 70 17.71 14.73 2.12
CA ASP A 70 16.69 15.80 2.16
C ASP A 70 16.64 16.67 0.89
N HIS A 71 17.79 16.94 0.26
CA HIS A 71 17.85 17.75 -0.96
C HIS A 71 17.24 17.05 -2.18
N LEU A 72 17.35 15.72 -2.26
CA LEU A 72 16.74 14.92 -3.34
C LEU A 72 15.24 14.77 -3.10
N TRP A 73 14.83 14.72 -1.83
CA TRP A 73 13.43 14.58 -1.45
C TRP A 73 12.56 15.71 -2.01
N ASP A 74 13.00 16.97 -1.92
CA ASP A 74 12.24 18.10 -2.43
C ASP A 74 11.97 18.04 -3.95
N GLU A 75 12.85 17.38 -4.71
CA GLU A 75 12.70 17.22 -6.16
C GLU A 75 11.81 16.02 -6.53
N ILE A 76 11.77 14.97 -5.71
CA ILE A 76 11.05 13.72 -6.01
C ILE A 76 9.71 13.58 -5.28
N LYS A 77 9.42 14.41 -4.27
CA LYS A 77 8.24 14.26 -3.40
C LYS A 77 6.93 14.25 -4.18
N ASP A 78 6.77 15.14 -5.16
CA ASP A 78 5.52 15.25 -5.92
C ASP A 78 5.27 13.98 -6.74
N GLU A 79 6.33 13.44 -7.36
CA GLU A 79 6.27 12.18 -8.10
C GLU A 79 6.03 10.98 -7.15
N ALA A 80 6.68 10.99 -5.97
CA ALA A 80 6.50 9.95 -4.96
C ALA A 80 5.08 9.96 -4.39
N GLU A 81 4.48 11.14 -4.15
CA GLU A 81 3.10 11.30 -3.69
C GLU A 81 2.08 10.89 -4.75
N GLU A 82 2.31 11.24 -6.02
CA GLU A 82 1.45 10.81 -7.13
C GLU A 82 1.46 9.28 -7.26
N LYS A 83 2.66 8.68 -7.32
CA LYS A 83 2.81 7.22 -7.41
C LYS A 83 2.22 6.51 -6.20
N TRP A 84 2.42 7.06 -5.00
CA TRP A 84 1.85 6.52 -3.76
C TRP A 84 0.31 6.54 -3.80
N SER A 85 -0.27 7.65 -4.23
CA SER A 85 -1.72 7.79 -4.36
C SER A 85 -2.29 6.80 -5.38
N GLY A 86 -1.64 6.63 -6.54
CA GLY A 86 -2.04 5.65 -7.54
C GLY A 86 -1.94 4.20 -7.04
N LEU A 87 -0.89 3.88 -6.27
CA LEU A 87 -0.73 2.57 -5.65
C LEU A 87 -1.84 2.28 -4.65
N GLN A 88 -2.17 3.25 -3.79
CA GLN A 88 -3.28 3.12 -2.85
C GLN A 88 -4.62 2.92 -3.54
N GLU A 89 -4.88 3.71 -4.59
CA GLU A 89 -6.14 3.64 -5.33
C GLU A 89 -6.27 2.27 -6.00
N GLY A 90 -5.19 1.81 -6.65
CA GLY A 90 -5.11 0.48 -7.23
C GLY A 90 -5.28 -0.63 -6.19
N PHE A 91 -4.73 -0.48 -4.99
CA PHE A 91 -4.90 -1.47 -3.92
C PHE A 91 -6.35 -1.50 -3.44
N LYS A 92 -6.96 -0.34 -3.17
CA LYS A 92 -8.36 -0.22 -2.75
C LYS A 92 -9.33 -0.79 -3.78
N ASP A 93 -9.08 -0.61 -5.07
CA ASP A 93 -9.88 -1.20 -6.15
C ASP A 93 -9.81 -2.74 -6.11
N SER A 94 -8.59 -3.31 -6.12
CA SER A 94 -8.39 -4.76 -6.01
C SER A 94 -9.04 -5.32 -4.75
N LEU A 95 -8.92 -4.60 -3.63
CA LEU A 95 -9.48 -5.02 -2.35
C LEU A 95 -11.00 -4.98 -2.36
N THR A 96 -11.60 -3.95 -2.96
CA THR A 96 -13.05 -3.83 -3.15
C THR A 96 -13.59 -4.95 -4.02
N LYS A 97 -12.87 -5.28 -5.11
CA LYS A 97 -13.22 -6.37 -6.01
C LYS A 97 -13.19 -7.73 -5.30
N VAL A 98 -12.14 -7.98 -4.52
CA VAL A 98 -12.02 -9.19 -3.71
C VAL A 98 -13.13 -9.25 -2.64
N LYS A 99 -13.37 -8.15 -1.91
CA LYS A 99 -14.42 -8.04 -0.89
C LYS A 99 -15.81 -8.31 -1.49
N SER A 100 -16.07 -7.89 -2.73
CA SER A 100 -17.31 -8.15 -3.45
C SER A 100 -17.58 -9.65 -3.67
N PHE A 101 -16.55 -10.50 -3.72
CA PHE A 101 -16.74 -11.95 -3.79
C PHE A 101 -17.20 -12.56 -2.46
N PHE A 102 -16.93 -11.90 -1.33
CA PHE A 102 -17.30 -12.33 0.01
C PHE A 102 -18.55 -11.64 0.58
N SER A 103 -19.11 -10.67 -0.17
CA SER A 103 -20.31 -9.92 0.21
C SER A 103 -21.56 -10.57 -0.35
#